data_AF-A0A4Q3BC33-F1
#
_entry.id   AF-A0A4Q3BC33-F1
#
_cell.length_a   1.000
_cell.length_b   1.000
_cell.length_c   1.000
_cell.angle_alpha   90.00
_cell.angle_beta   90.00
_cell.angle_gamma   90.00
#
_symmetry.space_group_name_H-M   'P 1'
#
loop_
_entity.id
_entity.type
_entity.pdbx_description
1 polymer ?
#
loop_
_entity_poly.entity_id
_entity_poly.type
_entity_poly.pdbx_seq_one_letter_code
_entity_poly.pdbx_strand_id
1 'polypeptide(L)'
;MDEFDKGAIKIILSSLRERLGRELKIEEEQVFSAPRSGMAYEMIIGFITDLEKPKNEIEFYITNVVSQHNDLLKRTIKTRRKRNYKE
;
A
#
# COMPACT_ATOMS: atom_id res chain seq x y z
N MET A 1 13.09 2.14 9.89
CA MET A 1 11.67 2.48 9.99
C MET A 1 11.54 3.37 11.20
N ASP A 2 11.44 4.66 10.93
CA ASP A 2 11.47 5.70 11.94
C ASP A 2 10.13 5.78 12.68
N GLU A 3 10.09 6.48 13.81
CA GLU A 3 8.83 6.68 14.56
C GLU A 3 7.76 7.36 13.70
N PHE A 4 8.21 8.23 12.78
CA PHE A 4 7.37 8.86 11.78
C PHE A 4 6.70 7.84 10.83
N ASP A 5 7.46 6.87 10.29
CA ASP A 5 6.91 5.82 9.43
C ASP A 5 5.83 5.01 10.15
N LYS A 6 6.10 4.63 11.40
CA LYS A 6 5.17 3.84 12.21
C LYS A 6 3.89 4.60 12.50
N GLY A 7 3.99 5.89 12.80
CA GLY A 7 2.85 6.78 13.01
C GLY A 7 1.99 6.90 11.75
N ALA A 8 2.62 7.22 10.62
CA ALA A 8 1.93 7.36 9.33
C ALA A 8 1.21 6.06 8.92
N ILE A 9 1.88 4.91 9.04
CA ILE A 9 1.29 3.61 8.71
C ILE A 9 0.10 3.29 9.62
N LYS A 10 0.21 3.57 10.92
CA LYS A 10 -0.90 3.35 11.85
C LYS A 10 -2.12 4.20 11.49
N ILE A 11 -1.90 5.45 11.09
CA ILE A 11 -2.99 6.35 10.63
C ILE A 11 -3.63 5.77 9.38
N ILE A 12 -2.84 5.42 8.37
CA ILE A 12 -3.33 4.86 7.10
C ILE A 12 -4.18 3.60 7.35
N LEU A 13 -3.66 2.63 8.11
CA LEU A 13 -4.39 1.38 8.38
C LEU A 13 -5.69 1.64 9.15
N SER A 14 -5.66 2.55 10.13
CA SER A 14 -6.86 2.93 10.90
C SER A 14 -7.91 3.59 10.00
N SER A 15 -7.52 4.58 9.20
CA SER A 15 -8.42 5.28 8.28
C SER A 15 -8.99 4.35 7.22
N LEU A 16 -8.21 3.41 6.69
CA LEU A 16 -8.71 2.41 5.74
C LEU A 16 -9.77 1.52 6.37
N ARG A 17 -9.55 1.01 7.59
CA ARG A 17 -10.53 0.17 8.30
C ARG A 17 -11.84 0.93 8.54
N GLU A 18 -11.74 2.19 8.94
CA GLU A 18 -12.91 3.05 9.18
C GLU A 18 -13.70 3.31 7.89
N ARG A 19 -13.02 3.70 6.81
CA ARG A 19 -13.67 4.05 5.53
C ARG A 19 -14.27 2.83 4.83
N LEU A 20 -13.63 1.67 4.96
CA LEU A 20 -14.13 0.44 4.35
C LEU A 20 -15.23 -0.23 5.17
N GLY A 21 -15.28 0.00 6.49
CA GLY A 21 -16.20 -0.69 7.39
C GLY A 21 -15.98 -2.21 7.42
N ARG A 22 -14.77 -2.67 7.09
CA ARG A 22 -14.33 -4.07 7.14
C ARG A 22 -12.89 -4.16 7.57
N GLU A 23 -12.47 -5.35 7.97
CA GLU A 23 -11.05 -5.63 8.20
C GLU A 23 -10.27 -5.63 6.88
N LEU A 24 -8.99 -5.26 6.98
CA LEU A 24 -8.04 -5.31 5.88
C LEU A 24 -7.56 -6.75 5.69
N LYS A 25 -7.35 -7.15 4.44
CA LYS A 25 -6.71 -8.42 4.12
C LYS A 25 -5.22 -8.33 4.46
N ILE A 26 -4.63 -9.47 4.80
CA ILE A 26 -3.19 -9.58 5.11
C ILE A 26 -2.33 -8.94 4.00
N GLU A 27 -2.68 -9.16 2.73
CA GLU A 27 -1.97 -8.56 1.60
C GLU A 27 -2.09 -7.03 1.56
N GLU A 28 -3.28 -6.48 1.87
CA GLU A 28 -3.51 -5.03 1.93
C GLU A 28 -2.65 -4.43 3.06
N GLU A 29 -2.66 -5.04 4.25
CA GLU A 29 -1.85 -4.59 5.38
C GLU A 29 -0.36 -4.63 5.10
N GLN A 30 0.13 -5.70 4.47
CA GLN A 30 1.53 -5.82 4.08
C GLN A 30 1.95 -4.72 3.11
N VAL A 31 1.12 -4.44 2.10
CA VAL A 31 1.42 -3.40 1.12
C VAL A 31 1.43 -2.03 1.80
N PHE A 32 0.43 -1.69 2.61
CA PHE A 32 0.39 -0.39 3.28
C PHE A 32 1.40 -0.25 4.43
N SER A 33 1.94 -1.35 4.97
CA SER A 33 3.03 -1.34 5.96
C SER A 33 4.42 -1.19 5.36
N ALA A 34 4.56 -1.29 4.03
CA ALA A 34 5.84 -1.09 3.37
C ALA A 34 6.35 0.37 3.57
N PRO A 35 7.66 0.57 3.84
CA PRO A 35 8.22 1.90 4.02
C PRO A 35 8.11 2.72 2.73
N ARG A 36 7.74 3.99 2.87
CA ARG A 36 7.53 4.94 1.78
C ARG A 36 8.16 6.29 2.11
N SER A 37 8.25 7.17 1.11
CA SER A 37 8.63 8.57 1.35
C SER A 37 7.54 9.29 2.15
N GLY A 38 7.93 10.33 2.90
CA GLY A 38 6.98 11.18 3.64
C GLY A 38 5.84 11.71 2.76
N MET A 39 6.19 12.22 1.58
CA MET A 39 5.21 12.70 0.59
C MET A 39 4.20 11.61 0.16
N ALA A 40 4.65 10.35 0.03
CA ALA A 40 3.75 9.26 -0.32
C ALA A 40 2.76 8.95 0.81
N TYR A 41 3.19 9.02 2.07
CA TYR A 41 2.25 8.90 3.20
C TYR A 41 1.23 10.03 3.21
N GLU A 42 1.64 11.29 3.00
CA GLU A 42 0.74 12.44 2.95
C GLU A 42 -0.31 12.29 1.85
N MET A 43 0.11 11.87 0.64
CA MET A 43 -0.82 11.63 -0.47
C MET A 43 -1.82 10.51 -0.15
N ILE A 44 -1.37 9.41 0.45
CA ILE A 44 -2.24 8.29 0.82
C ILE A 44 -3.25 8.73 1.88
N ILE A 45 -2.78 9.41 2.94
CA ILE A 45 -3.64 9.91 4.00
C ILE A 45 -4.68 10.86 3.42
N GLY A 46 -4.24 11.88 2.67
CA GLY A 46 -5.12 12.86 2.05
C GLY A 46 -6.21 12.20 1.19
N PHE A 47 -5.84 11.21 0.38
CA PHE A 47 -6.79 10.47 -0.46
C PHE A 47 -7.83 9.65 0.35
N ILE A 48 -7.42 9.01 1.44
CA ILE A 48 -8.31 8.16 2.24
C ILE A 48 -9.22 8.99 3.15
N THR A 49 -8.70 10.08 3.71
CA THR A 49 -9.43 10.99 4.59
C THR A 49 -10.37 11.92 3.84
N ASP A 50 -10.24 12.02 2.51
CA ASP A 50 -11.15 12.79 1.67
C ASP A 50 -12.58 12.21 1.78
N LEU A 51 -13.48 13.02 2.34
CA LEU A 51 -14.87 12.67 2.57
C LEU A 51 -15.70 12.70 1.28
N GLU A 52 -15.24 13.38 0.24
CA GLU A 52 -15.89 13.42 -1.06
C GLU A 52 -15.69 12.09 -1.83
N LYS A 53 -14.70 11.29 -1.44
CA LYS A 53 -14.41 10.00 -2.07
C LYS A 53 -15.44 8.94 -1.67
N PRO A 54 -16.13 8.31 -2.63
CA PRO A 54 -17.00 7.18 -2.32
C PRO A 54 -16.16 5.96 -1.94
N LYS A 55 -16.72 5.10 -1.10
CA LYS A 55 -16.07 3.85 -0.64
C LYS A 55 -15.53 3.01 -1.81
N ASN A 56 -16.29 2.89 -2.90
CA ASN A 56 -15.89 2.12 -4.08
C ASN A 56 -14.59 2.63 -4.72
N GLU A 57 -14.34 3.95 -4.67
CA GLU A 57 -13.10 4.53 -5.20
C GLU A 57 -11.90 4.20 -4.30
N ILE A 58 -12.10 4.21 -2.98
CA ILE A 58 -11.10 3.77 -2.01
C ILE A 58 -10.78 2.27 -2.21
N GLU A 59 -11.79 1.42 -2.39
CA GLU A 59 -11.60 0.00 -2.69
C GLU A 59 -10.85 -0.24 -4.00
N PHE A 60 -11.18 0.53 -5.04
CA PHE A 60 -10.48 0.47 -6.32
C PHE A 60 -9.01 0.91 -6.17
N TYR A 61 -8.76 1.99 -5.44
CA TYR A 61 -7.41 2.47 -5.15
C TYR A 61 -6.56 1.40 -4.45
N ILE A 62 -7.08 0.80 -3.38
CA ILE A 62 -6.40 -0.27 -2.64
C ILE A 62 -6.08 -1.44 -3.56
N THR A 63 -7.06 -1.89 -4.33
CA THR A 63 -6.90 -3.01 -5.27
C THR A 63 -5.80 -2.71 -6.29
N ASN A 64 -5.76 -1.49 -6.83
CA ASN A 64 -4.75 -1.06 -7.78
C ASN A 64 -3.35 -1.01 -7.13
N VAL A 65 -3.22 -0.43 -5.94
CA VAL A 65 -1.95 -0.34 -5.21
C VAL A 65 -1.39 -1.72 -4.88
N VAL A 66 -2.24 -2.64 -4.39
CA VAL A 66 -1.85 -4.03 -4.10
C VAL A 66 -1.43 -4.76 -5.38
N SER A 67 -2.20 -4.60 -6.46
CA SER A 67 -1.89 -5.19 -7.77
C SER A 67 -0.54 -4.72 -8.31
N GLN A 68 -0.28 -3.41 -8.28
CA GLN A 68 0.99 -2.83 -8.73
C GLN A 68 2.17 -3.31 -7.87
N HIS A 69 2.01 -3.38 -6.55
CA HIS A 69 3.04 -3.89 -5.66
C HIS A 69 3.40 -5.35 -5.99
N ASN A 70 2.39 -6.19 -6.18
CA ASN A 70 2.56 -7.59 -6.55
C ASN A 70 3.21 -7.76 -7.93
N ASP A 71 2.87 -6.92 -8.90
CA ASP A 71 3.50 -6.97 -10.23
C ASP A 71 4.99 -6.57 -10.17
N LEU A 72 5.33 -5.54 -9.38
CA LEU A 72 6.72 -5.14 -9.13
C LEU A 72 7.54 -6.24 -8.47
N LEU A 73 6.97 -6.94 -7.47
CA LEU A 73 7.61 -8.10 -6.84
C LEU A 73 7.87 -9.22 -7.86
N LYS A 74 6.86 -9.56 -8.69
CA LYS A 74 6.99 -10.58 -9.74
C LYS A 74 8.08 -10.23 -10.76
N ARG A 75 8.16 -8.97 -11.19
CA ARG A 75 9.22 -8.49 -12.10
C ARG A 75 10.60 -8.61 -11.46
N THR A 76 10.74 -8.23 -10.19
CA THR A 76 12.01 -8.31 -9.45
C THR A 76 12.52 -9.75 -9.37
N ILE A 77 11.63 -10.72 -9.12
CA ILE A 77 11.97 -12.15 -9.06
C ILE A 77 12.38 -12.69 -10.44
N LYS A 78 11.68 -12.32 -11.51
CA LYS A 78 12.02 -12.73 -12.89
C LYS A 78 13.42 -12.23 -13.30
N THR A 79 13.78 -11.00 -12.93
CA THR A 79 15.08 -10.41 -13.27
C THR A 79 16.23 -11.07 -12.51
N ARG A 80 16.03 -11.47 -11.23
CA ARG A 80 17.03 -12.22 -10.46
C ARG A 80 17.29 -13.61 -11.04
N ARG A 81 16.24 -14.33 -11.45
CA ARG A 81 16.41 -15.65 -12.09
C ARG A 81 17.23 -15.58 -13.37
N LYS A 82 17.05 -14.55 -14.22
CA LYS A 82 17.83 -14.38 -15.45
C LYS A 82 19.32 -14.08 -15.24
N ARG A 83 19.74 -13.58 -14.07
CA ARG A 83 21.17 -13.38 -13.76
C ARG A 83 21.87 -14.67 -13.37
N ASN A 84 21.19 -15.58 -12.68
CA ASN A 84 21.79 -16.83 -12.18
C ASN A 84 21.93 -17.94 -13.25
N TYR A 85 21.50 -17.71 -14.50
CA TYR A 85 21.68 -18.66 -15.62
C TYR A 85 22.72 -18.16 -16.63
N LYS A 86 23.54 -17.18 -16.26
CA LYS A 86 24.55 -16.57 -17.14
C LYS A 86 25.99 -16.69 -16.61
N GLU A 87 26.22 -17.66 -15.74
CA GLU A 87 27.55 -18.15 -15.32
C GLU A 87 27.75 -19.58 -15.81
#